data_AF-X1HEX5-F1
#
_entry.id   AF-X1HEX5-F1
#
_cell.length_a   1.000
_cell.length_b   1.000
_cell.length_c   1.000
_cell.angle_alpha   90.00
_cell.angle_beta   90.00
_cell.angle_gamma   90.00
#
_symmetry.space_group_name_H-M   'P 1'
#
loop_
_entity.id
_entity.type
_entity.pdbx_description
1 polymer ?
#
loop_
_entity_poly.entity_id
_entity_poly.type
_entity_poly.pdbx_seq_one_letter_code
_entity_poly.pdbx_strand_id
1 'polypeptide(L)' 'MGIWECLLKPGRRIKEGAQILFPQTEIIGEIVNKTQGVGATVKFTPPEKAEEVLTKVGEIPLPPYIKRKRGPT' A
#
# COMPACT_ATOMS: atom_id res chain seq x y z
N MET A 1 -15.62 -4.46 -1.47
CA MET A 1 -14.63 -5.21 -2.27
C MET A 1 -13.27 -4.67 -1.89
N GLY A 2 -12.53 -5.32 -0.99
CA GLY A 2 -11.23 -4.84 -0.46
C GLY A 2 -10.07 -4.94 -1.43
N ILE A 3 -10.26 -4.52 -2.67
CA ILE A 3 -9.26 -4.58 -3.74
C ILE A 3 -8.72 -3.16 -3.95
N TRP A 4 -7.40 -3.02 -3.91
CA TRP A 4 -6.71 -1.74 -3.95
C TRP A 4 -5.56 -1.80 -4.95
N GLU A 5 -5.34 -0.69 -5.66
CA GLU A 5 -4.11 -0.51 -6.42
C GLU A 5 -3.00 -0.05 -5.48
N CYS A 6 -1.89 -0.76 -5.50
CA CYS A 6 -0.76 -0.53 -4.62
C CYS A 6 0.54 -0.45 -5.42
N LEU A 7 1.49 0.32 -4.89
CA LEU A 7 2.86 0.35 -5.40
C LEU A 7 3.75 -0.55 -4.54
N LEU A 8 4.35 -1.55 -5.16
CA LEU A 8 5.21 -2.50 -4.48
C LEU A 8 6.66 -2.03 -4.48
N LYS A 9 7.30 -2.03 -3.30
CA LYS A 9 8.75 -1.81 -3.14
C LYS A 9 9.33 -2.85 -2.17
N PRO A 10 10.13 -3.83 -2.63
CA PRO A 10 10.63 -4.06 -3.99
C PRO A 10 9.63 -4.82 -4.89
N GLY A 11 8.96 -4.11 -5.81
CA GLY A 11 7.93 -4.72 -6.67
C GLY A 11 8.43 -5.79 -7.63
N ARG A 12 9.72 -5.80 -8.00
CA ARG A 12 10.24 -6.78 -8.98
C ARG A 12 10.30 -8.22 -8.43
N ARG A 13 10.41 -8.40 -7.11
CA ARG A 13 10.54 -9.73 -6.47
C ARG A 13 9.21 -10.41 -6.20
N ILE A 14 8.13 -9.63 -6.10
CA ILE A 14 6.83 -10.15 -5.70
C ILE A 14 6.02 -10.56 -6.94
N LYS A 15 5.40 -11.74 -6.89
CA LYS A 15 4.65 -12.34 -7.99
C LYS A 15 3.14 -12.28 -7.72
N GLU A 16 2.34 -12.45 -8.76
CA GLU A 16 0.90 -12.69 -8.61
C GLU A 16 0.66 -13.95 -7.76
N GLY A 17 -0.38 -13.91 -6.94
CA GLY A 17 -0.71 -14.92 -5.92
C GLY A 17 0.13 -14.84 -4.64
N ALA A 18 1.13 -13.96 -4.57
CA ALA A 18 1.88 -13.78 -3.33
C ALA A 18 1.01 -13.12 -2.26
N GLN A 19 1.11 -13.63 -1.04
CA GLN A 19 0.45 -13.08 0.14
C GLN A 19 1.45 -12.28 0.97
N ILE A 20 1.04 -11.08 1.37
CA ILE A 20 1.78 -10.16 2.21
C ILE A 20 1.05 -10.09 3.54
N LEU A 21 1.67 -10.61 4.59
CA LEU A 21 1.18 -10.45 5.95
C LEU A 21 1.66 -9.10 6.49
N PHE A 22 0.74 -8.28 6.97
CA PHE A 22 1.06 -7.05 7.67
C PHE A 22 1.13 -7.37 9.17
N PRO A 23 2.33 -7.36 9.78
CA PRO A 23 2.46 -7.65 11.20
C PRO A 23 1.65 -6.62 12.01
N GLN A 24 1.09 -7.04 13.14
CA GLN A 24 0.33 -6.19 14.08
C GLN A 24 -1.03 -5.66 13.58
N THR A 25 -1.43 -5.94 12.33
CA THR A 25 -2.72 -5.45 11.80
C THR A 25 -3.71 -6.54 11.43
N GLU A 26 -3.35 -7.83 11.57
CA GLU A 26 -4.15 -9.00 11.19
C GLU A 26 -4.66 -8.99 9.73
N ILE A 27 -4.08 -8.12 8.89
CA ILE A 27 -4.43 -7.97 7.48
C ILE A 27 -3.50 -8.82 6.64
N ILE A 28 -4.09 -9.54 5.69
CA ILE A 28 -3.38 -10.25 4.62
C ILE A 28 -3.71 -9.57 3.29
N GLY A 29 -2.68 -9.14 2.57
CA GLY A 29 -2.78 -8.62 1.22
C GLY A 29 -2.34 -9.65 0.18
N GLU A 30 -3.25 -10.13 -0.65
CA GLU A 30 -2.96 -11.06 -1.74
C GLU A 30 -2.83 -10.30 -3.06
N ILE A 31 -1.76 -10.54 -3.82
CA ILE A 31 -1.59 -9.91 -5.13
C ILE A 31 -2.43 -10.64 -6.17
N VAL A 32 -3.50 -9.98 -6.61
CA VAL A 32 -4.43 -10.51 -7.61
C VAL A 32 -3.89 -10.32 -9.02
N ASN A 33 -3.26 -9.17 -9.27
CA ASN A 33 -2.70 -8.85 -10.58
C ASN A 33 -1.51 -7.92 -10.43
N LYS A 34 -0.56 -8.02 -11.34
CA LYS A 34 0.58 -7.12 -11.39
C LYS A 34 0.57 -6.32 -12.70
N THR A 35 0.55 -5.00 -12.59
CA THR A 35 0.68 -4.11 -13.73
C THR A 35 2.15 -3.91 -14.09
N GLN A 36 2.44 -3.39 -15.30
CA GLN A 36 3.82 -3.20 -15.76
C GLN A 36 4.58 -2.25 -14.81
N GLY A 37 5.72 -2.73 -14.28
CA GLY A 37 6.58 -1.97 -13.38
C GLY A 37 6.38 -2.31 -11.91
N VAL A 38 5.91 -1.32 -11.13
CA VAL A 38 5.78 -1.40 -9.66
C VAL A 38 4.32 -1.41 -9.18
N GLY A 39 3.34 -1.27 -10.07
CA GLY A 39 1.93 -1.34 -9.72
C GLY A 39 1.45 -2.78 -9.55
N ALA A 40 0.55 -2.98 -8.60
CA ALA A 40 -0.13 -4.25 -8.39
C ALA A 40 -1.51 -4.04 -7.79
N THR A 41 -2.44 -4.89 -8.16
CA THR A 41 -3.77 -5.01 -7.57
C THR A 41 -3.68 -5.97 -6.40
N VAL A 42 -3.94 -5.46 -5.20
CA VAL A 42 -3.86 -6.21 -3.93
C VAL A 42 -5.24 -6.34 -3.33
N LYS A 43 -5.63 -7.56 -2.97
CA LYS A 43 -6.85 -7.85 -2.22
C LYS A 43 -6.52 -8.01 -0.75
N PHE A 44 -7.05 -7.12 0.07
CA PHE A 44 -6.90 -7.18 1.52
C PHE A 44 -8.03 -7.99 2.15
N THR A 45 -7.67 -8.85 3.10
CA THR A 45 -8.59 -9.65 3.90
C THR A 45 -8.21 -9.54 5.38
N PRO A 46 -9.17 -9.22 6.27
CA PRO A 46 -10.53 -8.75 6.00
C PRO A 46 -10.56 -7.28 5.51
N PRO A 47 -11.48 -6.90 4.61
CA PRO A 47 -11.50 -5.57 4.00
C PRO A 47 -11.79 -4.43 5.01
N GLU A 48 -12.64 -4.66 6.00
CA GLU A 48 -12.99 -3.70 7.04
C GLU A 48 -11.79 -3.25 7.87
N LYS A 49 -10.84 -4.17 8.12
CA LYS A 49 -9.64 -3.88 8.90
C LYS A 49 -8.66 -3.03 8.11
N ALA A 50 -8.57 -3.25 6.80
CA ALA A 50 -7.71 -2.45 5.93
C ALA A 50 -8.12 -0.97 5.96
N GLU A 51 -9.42 -0.68 5.88
CA GLU A 51 -9.95 0.67 5.96
C GLU A 51 -9.69 1.31 7.34
N GLU A 52 -9.96 0.58 8.43
CA GLU A 52 -9.68 1.04 9.80
C GLU A 52 -8.19 1.36 10.01
N VAL A 53 -7.29 0.51 9.52
CA VAL A 53 -5.84 0.70 9.63
C VAL A 53 -5.39 1.88 8.79
N LEU A 54 -5.91 2.05 7.58
CA LEU A 54 -5.59 3.22 6.75
C LEU A 54 -6.06 4.52 7.40
N THR A 55 -7.24 4.53 8.02
CA THR A 55 -7.70 5.69 8.80
C THR A 55 -6.80 5.96 10.01
N LYS A 56 -6.32 4.91 10.70
CA LYS A 56 -5.42 5.05 11.86
C LYS A 56 -3.99 5.46 11.48
N VAL A 57 -3.46 4.96 10.38
CA VAL A 57 -2.10 5.25 9.87
C VAL A 57 -2.07 6.56 9.07
N GLY A 58 -3.23 7.08 8.68
CA GLY A 58 -3.42 8.27 7.84
C GLY A 58 -3.03 9.61 8.48
N GLU A 59 -1.78 9.81 8.89
CA GLU A 59 -1.14 11.08 8.59
C GLU A 59 -0.66 11.01 7.15
N ILE A 60 -1.28 11.80 6.25
CA ILE A 60 -0.86 11.91 4.85
C ILE A 60 0.58 12.46 4.84
N PRO A 61 1.62 11.66 4.54
CA PRO A 61 2.91 12.26 4.30
C PRO A 61 2.85 12.91 2.92
N LEU A 62 3.09 14.22 2.87
CA LEU A 62 3.26 14.91 1.61
C LEU A 62 4.31 14.18 0.77
N PRO A 63 4.05 13.92 -0.51
CA PRO A 63 5.01 13.22 -1.34
C PRO A 63 6.36 13.95 -1.37
N PRO A 64 7.51 13.22 -1.35
CA PRO A 64 8.84 13.81 -1.19
C PRO A 64 9.27 14.73 -2.35
N TYR A 65 8.51 14.75 -3.44
CA TYR A 65 8.73 15.58 -4.63
C TYR A 65 8.10 16.99 -4.55
N ILE A 66 7.36 17.31 -3.48
CA ILE A 66 6.87 18.68 -3.23
C ILE A 66 7.93 19.42 -2.40
N LYS A 67 8.88 20.08 -3.08
CA LYS A 67 9.79 21.04 -2.43
C LYS A 67 8.95 22.16 -1.79
N ARG A 68 9.09 22.36 -0.47
CA ARG A 68 8.53 23.53 0.22
C ARG A 68 9.03 24.81 -0.46
N LYS A 69 8.11 25.72 -0.83
CA LYS A 69 8.44 27.06 -1.34
C LYS A 69 8.91 28.05 -0.26
N ARG A 70 9.06 27.65 1.00
CA ARG A 70 9.49 28.53 2.10
C ARG A 70 10.47 27.81 3.02
N GLY A 71 11.68 28.37 3.11
CA GLY A 71 12.74 27.92 4.02
C GLY A 71 12.61 28.53 5.42
N PRO A 72 13.46 28.13 6.37
CA PRO A 72 13.67 28.87 7.61
C PRO A 72 14.77 29.94 7.42
N THR A 73 14.44 31.18 7.77
CA THR A 73 15.41 32.07 8.44
C THR A 73 15.56 31.59 9.87
#